data_AF-A0A6J7I4D7-F1
#
_entry.id   AF-A0A6J7I4D7-F1
#
_cell.length_a   1.000
_cell.length_b   1.000
_cell.length_c   1.000
_cell.angle_alpha   90.00
_cell.angle_beta   90.00
_cell.angle_gamma   90.00
#
_symmetry.space_group_name_H-M   'P 1'
#
loop_
_entity.id
_entity.type
_entity.pdbx_description
1 polymer ?
#
loop_
_entity_poly.entity_id
_entity_poly.type
_entity_poly.pdbx_seq_one_letter_code
_entity_poly.pdbx_strand_id
1 'polypeptide(L)'
;MTTAEELMTDPTVVRWLRSAGFSTETPAEQLAQVHMLASFCNHEGKMPQEILDTCLLEKTDDGQYEISIKGRRLVNAAIDDFAATLGLSKHYEIAAGNSIRGFLVHNGVLIQGKPSVP
;
A
#
# COMPACT_ATOMS: atom_id res chain seq x y z
N MET A 1 9.55 11.40 -9.19
CA MET A 1 9.81 9.96 -9.02
C MET A 1 10.23 9.79 -7.58
N THR A 2 9.42 9.11 -6.79
CA THR A 2 9.64 8.95 -5.35
C THR A 2 10.44 7.69 -5.10
N THR A 3 11.54 7.78 -4.35
CA THR A 3 12.39 6.61 -4.04
C THR A 3 11.92 5.90 -2.78
N ALA A 4 12.34 4.63 -2.60
CA ALA A 4 12.00 3.90 -1.39
C ALA A 4 12.64 4.54 -0.16
N GLU A 5 13.86 5.05 -0.30
CA GLU A 5 14.63 5.74 0.74
C GLU A 5 13.93 7.03 1.19
N GLU A 6 13.36 7.79 0.26
CA GLU A 6 12.55 8.97 0.60
C GLU A 6 11.31 8.56 1.41
N LEU A 7 10.62 7.49 0.97
CA LEU A 7 9.43 6.97 1.63
C LEU A 7 9.68 6.37 3.02
N MET A 8 10.91 5.95 3.33
CA MET A 8 11.25 5.44 4.67
C MET A 8 11.01 6.47 5.79
N THR A 9 10.94 7.76 5.45
CA THR A 9 10.65 8.84 6.40
C THR A 9 9.20 9.33 6.36
N ASP A 10 8.38 8.84 5.43
CA ASP A 10 6.97 9.21 5.31
C ASP A 10 6.18 8.69 6.54
N PRO A 11 5.37 9.53 7.22
CA PRO A 11 4.66 9.12 8.43
C PRO A 11 3.75 7.90 8.25
N THR A 12 3.11 7.74 7.09
CA THR A 12 2.21 6.62 6.79
C THR A 12 2.98 5.33 6.56
N VAL A 13 4.18 5.42 5.99
CA VAL A 13 5.09 4.29 5.76
C VAL A 13 5.76 3.87 7.07
N VAL A 14 6.24 4.82 7.87
CA VAL A 14 6.78 4.56 9.23
C VAL A 14 5.73 3.88 10.10
N ARG A 15 4.47 4.34 10.03
CA ARG A 15 3.34 3.69 10.72
C ARG A 15 3.13 2.26 10.24
N TRP A 16 3.14 2.03 8.92
CA TRP A 16 3.01 0.70 8.35
C TRP A 16 4.12 -0.25 8.80
N LEU A 17 5.39 0.14 8.64
CA LEU A 17 6.54 -0.68 9.04
C LEU A 17 6.48 -1.07 10.52
N ARG A 18 6.10 -0.12 11.39
CA ARG A 18 5.91 -0.40 12.82
C ARG A 18 4.74 -1.36 13.06
N SER A 19 3.58 -1.10 12.46
CA SER A 19 2.37 -1.88 12.73
C SER A 19 2.41 -3.29 12.12
N ALA A 20 3.16 -3.48 11.03
CA ALA A 20 3.36 -4.77 10.38
C ALA A 20 4.45 -5.62 11.05
N GLY A 21 5.18 -5.06 12.02
CA GLY A 21 6.29 -5.74 12.71
C GLY A 21 7.64 -5.65 11.98
N PHE A 22 7.72 -4.94 10.86
CA PHE A 22 8.96 -4.76 10.09
C PHE A 22 9.99 -3.86 10.80
N SER A 23 9.60 -3.11 11.82
CA SER A 23 10.52 -2.23 12.56
C SER A 23 11.67 -2.95 13.26
N THR A 24 11.58 -4.27 13.45
CA THR A 24 12.67 -5.10 14.01
C THR A 24 13.55 -5.74 12.95
N GLU A 25 13.17 -5.64 11.68
CA GLU A 25 13.96 -6.15 10.55
C GLU A 25 15.14 -5.22 10.24
N THR A 26 16.09 -5.72 9.45
CA THR A 26 17.22 -4.92 9.00
C THR A 26 16.77 -3.78 8.09
N PRO A 27 17.53 -2.68 7.98
CA PRO A 27 17.18 -1.59 7.06
C PRO A 27 17.01 -2.04 5.61
N ALA A 28 17.75 -3.06 5.17
CA ALA A 28 17.64 -3.61 3.82
C ALA A 28 16.31 -4.35 3.59
N GLU A 29 15.84 -5.10 4.58
CA GLU A 29 14.55 -5.80 4.53
C GLU A 29 13.37 -4.81 4.56
N GLN A 30 13.44 -3.79 5.43
CA GLN A 30 12.45 -2.71 5.44
C GLN A 30 12.39 -1.99 4.09
N LEU A 31 13.56 -1.66 3.53
CA LEU A 31 13.65 -1.00 2.23
C LEU A 31 13.06 -1.88 1.11
N ALA A 32 13.26 -3.20 1.15
CA ALA A 32 12.66 -4.13 0.19
C ALA A 32 11.12 -4.10 0.23
N GLN A 33 10.50 -3.99 1.42
CA GLN A 33 9.05 -3.81 1.53
C GLN A 33 8.60 -2.48 0.92
N VAL A 34 9.34 -1.40 1.20
CA VAL A 34 9.01 -0.04 0.73
C VAL A 34 9.24 0.12 -0.77
N HIS A 35 10.18 -0.62 -1.38
CA HIS A 35 10.41 -0.59 -2.82
C HIS A 35 9.16 -0.94 -3.65
N MET A 36 8.36 -1.92 -3.19
CA MET A 36 7.13 -2.29 -3.89
C MET A 36 6.10 -1.15 -3.83
N LEU A 37 5.95 -0.52 -2.66
CA LEU A 37 5.07 0.63 -2.48
C LEU A 37 5.54 1.83 -3.32
N ALA A 38 6.84 2.14 -3.33
CA ALA A 38 7.40 3.22 -4.12
C ALA A 38 7.15 3.01 -5.62
N SER A 39 7.30 1.78 -6.11
CA SER A 39 7.04 1.43 -7.50
C SER A 39 5.56 1.65 -7.88
N PHE A 40 4.64 1.23 -6.99
CA PHE A 40 3.21 1.48 -7.17
C PHE A 40 2.85 2.97 -7.14
N CYS A 41 3.40 3.73 -6.17
CA CYS A 41 3.23 5.18 -6.09
C CYS A 41 3.68 5.89 -7.37
N ASN A 42 4.84 5.49 -7.93
CA ASN A 42 5.33 6.04 -9.19
C ASN A 42 4.45 5.65 -10.39
N HIS A 43 3.91 4.44 -10.42
CA HIS A 43 2.97 3.99 -11.45
C HIS A 43 1.68 4.83 -11.47
N GLU A 44 1.14 5.09 -10.28
CA GLU A 44 -0.09 5.90 -10.10
C GLU A 44 0.16 7.41 -10.19
N GLY A 45 1.42 7.85 -10.15
CA GLY A 45 1.79 9.26 -10.05
C GLY A 45 1.32 9.93 -8.75
N LYS A 46 1.27 9.16 -7.65
CA LYS A 46 0.72 9.58 -6.34
C LYS A 46 1.66 9.22 -5.19
N MET A 47 1.68 10.06 -4.16
CA MET A 47 2.34 9.80 -2.89
C MET A 47 1.52 8.85 -2.01
N PRO A 48 2.14 8.19 -1.00
CA PRO A 48 1.43 7.24 -0.14
C PRO A 48 0.19 7.82 0.53
N GLN A 49 0.26 9.06 1.01
CA GLN A 49 -0.88 9.75 1.61
C GLN A 49 -2.03 9.96 0.61
N GLU A 50 -1.74 10.33 -0.64
CA GLU A 50 -2.77 10.55 -1.67
C GLU A 50 -3.51 9.26 -2.07
N ILE A 51 -2.80 8.13 -2.01
CA ILE A 51 -3.39 6.79 -2.17
C ILE A 51 -4.38 6.49 -1.02
N LEU A 52 -3.99 6.80 0.22
CA LEU A 52 -4.87 6.65 1.39
C LEU A 52 -6.07 7.58 1.30
N ASP A 53 -5.87 8.85 0.96
CA ASP A 53 -6.93 9.84 0.84
C ASP A 53 -7.96 9.45 -0.22
N THR A 54 -7.54 8.77 -1.28
CA THR A 54 -8.46 8.18 -2.28
C THR A 54 -9.45 7.20 -1.63
N CYS A 55 -9.07 6.54 -0.54
CA CYS A 55 -9.88 5.53 0.16
C CYS A 55 -10.70 6.09 1.32
N LEU A 56 -10.50 7.34 1.72
CA LEU A 56 -11.17 7.97 2.86
C LEU A 56 -12.20 8.99 2.36
N LEU A 57 -13.29 9.14 3.10
CA LEU A 57 -14.25 10.23 2.95
C LEU A 57 -13.90 11.34 3.95
N GLU A 58 -14.50 12.52 3.79
CA GLU A 58 -14.34 13.61 4.74
C GLU A 58 -14.64 13.16 6.17
N LYS A 59 -13.99 13.81 7.14
CA LYS A 59 -14.21 13.52 8.56
C LYS A 59 -15.70 13.70 8.88
N THR A 60 -16.28 12.70 9.52
CA THR A 60 -17.57 12.86 10.19
C THR A 60 -17.42 13.88 11.33
N ASP A 61 -18.54 14.42 11.80
CA ASP A 61 -18.57 15.41 12.91
C ASP A 61 -17.86 14.90 14.19
N ASP A 62 -17.74 13.57 14.34
CA ASP A 62 -17.04 12.89 15.43
C ASP A 62 -15.51 12.75 15.20
N GLY A 63 -14.99 13.33 14.13
CA GLY A 63 -13.56 13.31 13.78
C GLY A 63 -13.05 11.98 13.22
N GLN A 64 -13.95 11.03 12.93
CA GLN A 64 -13.60 9.74 12.32
C GLN A 64 -13.66 9.83 10.79
N TYR A 65 -12.76 9.13 10.11
CA TYR A 65 -12.83 8.99 8.66
C TYR A 65 -13.74 7.81 8.31
N GLU A 66 -14.70 8.03 7.43
CA GLU A 66 -15.43 6.93 6.78
C GLU A 66 -14.64 6.39 5.59
N ILE A 67 -14.74 5.08 5.31
CA ILE A 67 -14.07 4.47 4.16
C ILE A 67 -14.94 4.66 2.92
N SER A 68 -14.36 5.27 1.89
CA SER A 68 -14.96 5.36 0.56
C SER A 68 -15.00 3.98 -0.10
N ILE A 69 -16.18 3.38 -0.21
CA ILE A 69 -16.34 2.07 -0.90
C ILE A 69 -15.86 2.17 -2.36
N LYS A 70 -16.19 3.27 -3.04
CA LYS A 70 -15.76 3.51 -4.43
C LYS A 70 -14.25 3.70 -4.51
N GLY A 71 -13.68 4.51 -3.61
CA GLY A 71 -12.24 4.75 -3.51
C GLY A 71 -11.44 3.47 -3.27
N ARG A 72 -11.88 2.67 -2.30
CA ARG A 72 -11.28 1.36 -2.02
C ARG A 72 -11.33 0.43 -3.23
N ARG A 73 -12.45 0.36 -3.94
CA ARG A 73 -12.56 -0.48 -5.16
C ARG A 73 -11.62 0.01 -6.26
N LEU A 74 -11.51 1.33 -6.44
CA LEU A 74 -10.60 1.94 -7.41
C LEU A 74 -9.14 1.58 -7.10
N VAL A 75 -8.69 1.82 -5.87
CA VAL A 75 -7.32 1.50 -5.45
C VAL A 75 -7.05 0.00 -5.51
N ASN A 76 -8.02 -0.84 -5.14
CA ASN A 76 -7.86 -2.29 -5.24
C ASN A 76 -7.63 -2.77 -6.69
N ALA A 77 -8.36 -2.18 -7.64
CA ALA A 77 -8.21 -2.48 -9.05
C ALA A 77 -6.86 -1.97 -9.58
N ALA A 78 -6.46 -0.75 -9.21
CA ALA A 78 -5.15 -0.20 -9.57
C ALA A 78 -3.98 -1.08 -9.07
N ILE A 79 -4.10 -1.66 -7.87
CA ILE A 79 -3.10 -2.62 -7.36
C ILE A 79 -3.03 -3.89 -8.21
N ASP A 80 -4.18 -4.44 -8.61
CA ASP A 80 -4.22 -5.63 -9.47
C ASP A 80 -3.62 -5.32 -10.86
N ASP A 81 -3.98 -4.17 -11.44
CA ASP A 81 -3.48 -3.72 -12.74
C ASP A 81 -1.96 -3.49 -12.70
N PHE A 82 -1.45 -2.80 -11.68
CA PHE A 82 -0.02 -2.61 -11.46
C PHE A 82 0.71 -3.95 -11.32
N ALA A 83 0.21 -4.87 -10.48
CA ALA A 83 0.86 -6.15 -10.26
C ALA A 83 0.98 -6.95 -11.57
N ALA A 84 -0.06 -6.91 -12.42
CA ALA A 84 -0.04 -7.56 -13.74
C ALA A 84 1.02 -6.97 -14.69
N THR A 85 1.43 -5.70 -14.51
CA THR A 85 2.51 -5.10 -15.32
C THR A 85 3.91 -5.63 -14.99
N LEU A 86 4.09 -6.29 -13.84
CA LEU A 86 5.41 -6.76 -13.38
C LEU A 86 5.93 -7.98 -14.15
N GLY A 87 5.09 -8.63 -14.97
CA GLY A 87 5.49 -9.81 -15.76
C GLY A 87 5.87 -11.02 -14.92
N LEU A 88 5.40 -11.07 -13.67
CA LEU A 88 5.69 -12.15 -12.72
C LEU A 88 4.77 -13.36 -12.95
N SER A 89 5.12 -14.50 -12.35
CA SER A 89 4.16 -15.59 -12.24
C SER A 89 2.99 -15.17 -11.34
N LYS A 90 1.82 -15.78 -11.56
CA LYS A 90 0.58 -15.42 -10.85
C LYS A 90 0.73 -15.42 -9.32
N HIS A 91 1.49 -16.36 -8.76
CA HIS A 91 1.74 -16.41 -7.32
C HIS A 91 2.46 -15.15 -6.80
N TYR A 92 3.50 -14.72 -7.51
CA TYR A 92 4.30 -13.55 -7.15
C TYR A 92 3.58 -12.23 -7.48
N GLU A 93 2.76 -12.19 -8.53
CA GLU A 93 1.85 -11.08 -8.83
C GLU A 93 0.90 -10.83 -7.65
N ILE A 94 0.22 -11.88 -7.16
CA ILE A 94 -0.68 -11.79 -6.02
C ILE A 94 0.09 -11.35 -4.77
N ALA A 95 1.29 -11.89 -4.53
CA ALA A 95 2.12 -11.51 -3.39
C ALA A 95 2.54 -10.02 -3.44
N ALA A 96 2.92 -9.51 -4.62
CA ALA A 96 3.26 -8.10 -4.82
C ALA A 96 2.07 -7.18 -4.51
N GLY A 97 0.89 -7.50 -5.05
CA GLY A 97 -0.33 -6.75 -4.74
C GLY A 97 -0.71 -6.80 -3.26
N ASN A 98 -0.49 -7.94 -2.60
CA ASN A 98 -0.78 -8.09 -1.16
C ASN A 98 0.18 -7.29 -0.27
N SER A 99 1.44 -7.10 -0.69
CA SER A 99 2.37 -6.19 0.02
C SER A 99 1.81 -4.76 0.07
N ILE A 100 1.32 -4.24 -1.07
CA ILE A 100 0.72 -2.89 -1.17
C ILE A 100 -0.59 -2.81 -0.37
N ARG A 101 -1.42 -3.85 -0.40
CA ARG A 101 -2.63 -3.93 0.43
C ARG A 101 -2.31 -3.93 1.93
N GLY A 102 -1.19 -4.54 2.33
CA GLY A 102 -0.69 -4.48 3.69
C GLY A 102 -0.50 -3.04 4.17
N PHE A 103 0.14 -2.20 3.35
CA PHE A 103 0.31 -0.77 3.64
C PHE A 103 -1.04 -0.07 3.93
N LEU A 104 -2.05 -0.32 3.10
CA LEU A 104 -3.40 0.22 3.26
C LEU A 104 -4.06 -0.25 4.57
N VAL A 105 -4.03 -1.56 4.84
CA VAL A 105 -4.63 -2.17 6.03
C VAL A 105 -4.03 -1.59 7.31
N HIS A 106 -2.70 -1.49 7.39
CA HIS A 106 -2.01 -0.94 8.57
C HIS A 106 -2.22 0.57 8.77
N ASN A 107 -2.72 1.27 7.73
CA ASN A 107 -3.16 2.66 7.80
C ASN A 107 -4.68 2.82 7.95
N GLY A 108 -5.43 1.72 8.18
CA GLY A 108 -6.85 1.75 8.51
C GLY A 108 -7.79 1.54 7.32
N VAL A 109 -7.26 1.30 6.11
CA VAL A 109 -8.06 0.98 4.92
C VAL A 109 -8.19 -0.53 4.80
N LEU A 110 -9.27 -1.10 5.33
CA LEU A 110 -9.54 -2.53 5.24
C LEU A 110 -9.82 -2.92 3.79
N ILE A 111 -8.88 -3.65 3.17
CA ILE A 111 -8.90 -4.11 1.79
C ILE A 111 -8.37 -5.55 1.72
N GLN A 112 -8.93 -6.37 0.84
CA GLN A 112 -8.54 -7.78 0.69
C GLN A 112 -8.14 -8.06 -0.76
N GLY A 113 -7.04 -8.78 -0.93
CA GLY A 113 -6.58 -9.30 -2.21
C GLY A 113 -6.95 -10.77 -2.37
N LYS A 114 -6.53 -11.36 -3.49
CA LYS A 114 -6.65 -12.81 -3.71
C LYS A 114 -5.70 -13.57 -2.77
N PRO A 115 -6.08 -14.75 -2.27
CA PRO A 115 -5.13 -15.60 -1.57
C PRO A 115 -4.05 -16.06 -2.55
N SER A 116 -2.79 -15.96 -2.15
CA SER A 116 -1.70 -16.56 -2.91
C SER A 116 -1.56 -18.01 -2.47
N VAL A 117 -2.03 -18.94 -3.30
CA VAL A 117 -1.85 -20.37 -3.09
C VAL A 117 -0.71 -20.83 -4.00
N PRO A 118 0.31 -21.55 -3.48
CA PRO A 118 1.40 -22.13 -4.27
C PRO A 118 0.92 -23.08 -5.36
#